data_AF-A0A8C7L1I0-F1
#
_entry.id   AF-A0A8C7L1I0-F1
#
_cell.length_a   1.000
_cell.length_b   1.000
_cell.length_c   1.000
_cell.angle_alpha   90.00
_cell.angle_beta   90.00
_cell.angle_gamma   90.00
#
_symmetry.space_group_name_H-M   'P 1'
#
loop_
_entity.id
_entity.type
_entity.pdbx_description
1 polymer ?
#
loop_
_entity_poly.entity_id
_entity_poly.type
_entity_poly.pdbx_seq_one_letter_code
_entity_poly.pdbx_strand_id
1 'polypeptide(L)'
;MASSAARCSTRWITVAVSSGHRRALAPSSNGGSRSLSTFGAQKFWPGSNAMRGGSGNALTLRGLSVPGLKSPHVICTLSFHTSTPASNKQDFYAVLEVPRTATQKEIKKAYYQMAKKYHPDTNKEDPKAKEKFAQLAEAYEVLSDEVKRKQYDAYGVAGFDASQAGGGGHQQYWSGQANSVDPEELFRKIFGEFSGNRGFGDFNAVFDQPQEFIMELTFTQAAKGVNKEMAFNTEASCQRCDGKGSEPGTKVVHCHYCNGSGMETVNTGPFVMRSTCRRCNGKGTVISTPCNSCHGTGQTRQKKTVMVPVPAGVEDGQTVRMPVGKKEVFITFRVQKSPVFRRDGADIHSDVLISVAQAVLGGTARAQGLYETVNLSIPAGIQTDQRILLSGKGIARISGYGYGDHYVHVKVRVPKILTDRQKALLMSYAEDETEVEGTVNGVTSTTAGSGSAGL
;
A
#
# COMPACT_ATOMS: atom_id res chain seq x y z
N MET A 1 8.71 50.31 -56.51
CA MET A 1 7.79 50.32 -57.67
C MET A 1 6.42 49.82 -57.22
N ALA A 2 5.33 50.21 -57.91
CA ALA A 2 3.91 49.79 -57.84
C ALA A 2 3.39 49.00 -56.60
N SER A 3 2.29 49.38 -55.90
CA SER A 3 0.88 49.58 -56.37
C SER A 3 0.24 48.28 -56.89
N SER A 4 -1.00 47.88 -56.56
CA SER A 4 -2.21 48.57 -56.01
C SER A 4 -3.01 47.63 -55.05
N ALA A 5 -3.73 48.12 -54.03
CA ALA A 5 -5.19 48.48 -53.96
C ALA A 5 -6.17 47.33 -54.29
N ALA A 6 -7.37 47.15 -53.68
CA ALA A 6 -8.33 48.05 -53.00
C ALA A 6 -8.77 47.48 -51.61
N ARG A 7 -9.37 48.18 -50.61
CA ARG A 7 -10.64 48.97 -50.50
C ARG A 7 -11.91 48.17 -50.90
N CYS A 8 -13.08 48.23 -50.22
CA CYS A 8 -13.55 49.08 -49.10
C CYS A 8 -14.77 48.47 -48.35
N SER A 9 -15.08 48.98 -47.14
CA SER A 9 -16.41 49.23 -46.46
C SER A 9 -17.62 48.24 -46.66
N THR A 10 -18.55 47.97 -45.71
CA THR A 10 -19.17 48.83 -44.67
C THR A 10 -19.86 48.01 -43.53
N ARG A 11 -20.43 48.70 -42.52
CA ARG A 11 -21.41 48.25 -41.48
C ARG A 11 -22.70 47.63 -42.10
N TRP A 12 -23.66 47.01 -41.40
CA TRP A 12 -24.52 47.37 -40.23
C TRP A 12 -24.78 46.14 -39.31
N ILE A 13 -24.64 46.20 -37.98
CA ILE A 13 -25.60 46.67 -36.94
C ILE A 13 -26.94 45.90 -36.89
N THR A 14 -27.09 45.08 -35.84
CA THR A 14 -28.25 45.09 -34.90
C THR A 14 -27.88 44.35 -33.61
N VAL A 15 -28.61 44.63 -32.52
CA VAL A 15 -28.40 44.06 -31.17
C VAL A 15 -29.75 43.65 -30.58
N ALA A 16 -29.79 42.54 -29.85
CA ALA A 16 -30.89 42.22 -28.93
C ALA A 16 -30.33 41.61 -27.64
N VAL A 17 -30.70 42.19 -26.49
CA VAL A 17 -30.35 41.70 -25.14
C VAL A 17 -31.59 41.88 -24.26
N SER A 18 -31.96 40.86 -23.49
CA SER A 18 -32.92 41.01 -22.39
C SER A 18 -32.70 39.98 -21.28
N SER A 19 -32.33 40.45 -20.09
CA SER A 19 -32.22 39.69 -18.85
C SER A 19 -33.55 39.65 -18.08
N GLY A 20 -33.80 38.59 -17.29
CA GLY A 20 -34.95 38.50 -16.37
C GLY A 20 -34.55 38.07 -14.95
N HIS A 21 -35.01 38.81 -13.93
CA HIS A 21 -34.75 38.58 -12.50
C HIS A 21 -36.03 38.77 -11.66
N ARG A 22 -36.22 37.92 -10.63
CA ARG A 22 -36.89 38.10 -9.30
C ARG A 22 -36.78 36.75 -8.56
N ARG A 23 -36.44 36.60 -7.27
CA ARG A 23 -36.86 37.23 -5.97
C ARG A 23 -38.32 36.92 -5.57
N ALA A 24 -38.68 36.57 -4.31
CA ALA A 24 -37.93 36.10 -3.12
C ALA A 24 -38.90 35.66 -1.97
N LEU A 25 -38.37 35.12 -0.86
CA LEU A 25 -38.91 35.10 0.54
C LEU A 25 -40.13 34.21 0.95
N ALA A 26 -39.88 33.16 1.76
CA ALA A 26 -40.22 32.94 3.19
C ALA A 26 -41.54 33.48 3.84
N PRO A 27 -41.93 33.04 5.08
CA PRO A 27 -41.93 31.69 5.70
C PRO A 27 -43.23 31.35 6.53
N SER A 28 -43.31 30.12 7.12
CA SER A 28 -44.21 29.74 8.26
C SER A 28 -45.73 29.72 8.00
N SER A 29 -46.66 29.21 8.84
CA SER A 29 -46.74 28.17 9.92
C SER A 29 -48.25 27.94 10.25
N ASN A 30 -48.80 27.17 11.23
CA ASN A 30 -48.33 26.38 12.39
C ASN A 30 -49.41 25.34 12.81
N GLY A 31 -49.07 24.34 13.66
CA GLY A 31 -50.02 23.44 14.37
C GLY A 31 -50.56 22.24 13.56
N GLY A 32 -50.96 21.11 14.16
CA GLY A 32 -50.95 20.71 15.59
C GLY A 32 -51.06 19.18 15.78
N SER A 33 -50.79 18.68 16.99
CA SER A 33 -50.56 17.26 17.30
C SER A 33 -51.82 16.42 17.57
N ARG A 34 -51.77 15.11 17.24
CA ARG A 34 -52.29 14.01 18.09
C ARG A 34 -51.73 12.63 17.69
N SER A 35 -51.66 11.72 18.67
CA SER A 35 -51.26 10.32 18.60
C SER A 35 -52.50 9.39 18.41
N LEU A 36 -52.48 8.05 18.40
CA LEU A 36 -51.54 7.03 18.90
C LEU A 36 -51.79 5.67 18.17
N SER A 37 -50.74 4.83 18.05
CA SER A 37 -50.65 3.39 17.65
C SER A 37 -51.88 2.53 17.27
N THR A 38 -51.66 1.55 16.38
CA THR A 38 -51.82 0.10 16.71
C THR A 38 -51.11 -0.84 15.72
N PHE A 39 -51.08 -2.14 16.04
CA PHE A 39 -50.46 -3.32 15.37
C PHE A 39 -50.62 -3.42 13.83
N GLY A 40 -49.84 -4.23 13.08
CA GLY A 40 -48.75 -5.17 13.43
C GLY A 40 -48.83 -6.49 12.60
N ALA A 41 -47.71 -7.26 12.54
CA ALA A 41 -47.57 -8.61 11.90
C ALA A 41 -47.69 -8.68 10.34
N GLN A 42 -47.04 -9.62 9.60
CA GLN A 42 -45.79 -10.40 9.78
C GLN A 42 -45.42 -11.18 8.48
N LYS A 43 -44.20 -11.76 8.41
CA LYS A 43 -43.74 -12.87 7.50
C LYS A 43 -43.55 -12.57 5.99
N PHE A 44 -42.75 -13.33 5.23
CA PHE A 44 -41.40 -13.94 5.42
C PHE A 44 -40.83 -14.36 4.03
N TRP A 45 -39.53 -14.64 3.90
CA TRP A 45 -38.84 -15.17 2.69
C TRP A 45 -39.19 -16.66 2.38
N PRO A 46 -38.77 -17.33 1.26
CA PRO A 46 -37.60 -17.07 0.37
C PRO A 46 -37.81 -17.33 -1.17
N GLY A 47 -36.71 -17.40 -1.97
CA GLY A 47 -36.56 -18.51 -2.95
C GLY A 47 -36.29 -18.24 -4.46
N SER A 48 -35.03 -17.99 -4.82
CA SER A 48 -34.23 -18.48 -5.99
C SER A 48 -34.83 -18.92 -7.37
N ASN A 49 -34.08 -18.53 -8.42
CA ASN A 49 -33.88 -19.17 -9.76
C ASN A 49 -34.95 -19.14 -10.88
N ALA A 50 -34.71 -18.23 -11.84
CA ALA A 50 -34.56 -18.43 -13.29
C ALA A 50 -35.43 -19.43 -14.09
N MET A 51 -36.07 -18.96 -15.17
CA MET A 51 -36.03 -19.57 -16.52
C MET A 51 -36.52 -18.61 -17.64
N ARG A 52 -36.20 -18.98 -18.87
CA ARG A 52 -36.42 -18.34 -20.21
C ARG A 52 -37.83 -17.80 -20.49
N GLY A 53 -37.92 -16.85 -21.44
CA GLY A 53 -39.13 -16.62 -22.25
C GLY A 53 -39.12 -15.32 -23.05
N GLY A 54 -38.93 -15.39 -24.37
CA GLY A 54 -39.07 -14.24 -25.28
C GLY A 54 -40.28 -14.39 -26.20
N SER A 55 -40.82 -13.28 -26.68
CA SER A 55 -41.82 -13.25 -27.77
C SER A 55 -41.51 -12.07 -28.69
N GLY A 56 -41.64 -12.29 -30.00
CA GLY A 56 -41.47 -11.28 -31.03
C GLY A 56 -42.65 -11.30 -31.99
N ASN A 57 -43.21 -10.13 -32.30
CA ASN A 57 -44.33 -10.01 -33.23
C ASN A 57 -43.81 -9.85 -34.67
N ALA A 58 -44.16 -10.81 -35.52
CA ALA A 58 -43.99 -10.69 -36.96
C ALA A 58 -45.24 -10.06 -37.60
N LEU A 59 -45.03 -9.31 -38.68
CA LEU A 59 -46.10 -8.94 -39.62
C LEU A 59 -45.73 -9.46 -41.01
N THR A 60 -46.64 -10.21 -41.62
CA THR A 60 -46.46 -10.83 -42.94
C THR A 60 -47.58 -10.38 -43.88
N LEU A 61 -47.20 -10.08 -45.12
CA LEU A 61 -48.12 -9.97 -46.26
C LEU A 61 -47.51 -10.73 -47.44
N ARG A 62 -48.35 -11.40 -48.24
CA ARG A 62 -47.89 -12.38 -49.22
C ARG A 62 -48.82 -12.44 -50.44
N GLY A 63 -48.23 -12.57 -51.63
CA GLY A 63 -48.91 -12.78 -52.91
C GLY A 63 -48.85 -11.58 -53.85
N LEU A 64 -48.94 -11.74 -55.17
CA LEU A 64 -48.87 -12.96 -56.00
C LEU A 64 -48.31 -12.60 -57.41
N SER A 65 -48.32 -13.53 -58.37
CA SER A 65 -47.51 -13.47 -59.61
C SER A 65 -48.06 -12.64 -60.79
N VAL A 66 -47.16 -11.92 -61.50
CA VAL A 66 -46.82 -11.95 -62.96
C VAL A 66 -47.97 -12.23 -63.98
N PRO A 67 -48.08 -11.56 -65.18
CA PRO A 67 -47.20 -10.57 -65.86
C PRO A 67 -47.88 -9.26 -66.38
N GLY A 68 -47.10 -8.30 -66.91
CA GLY A 68 -47.55 -7.43 -68.01
C GLY A 68 -47.31 -5.90 -67.92
N LEU A 69 -46.53 -5.37 -68.88
CA LEU A 69 -46.41 -3.96 -69.34
C LEU A 69 -46.05 -2.80 -68.37
N LYS A 70 -44.80 -2.35 -68.51
CA LYS A 70 -44.33 -0.95 -68.78
C LYS A 70 -44.35 0.16 -67.68
N SER A 71 -43.10 0.53 -67.31
CA SER A 71 -42.57 1.89 -67.11
C SER A 71 -42.88 2.70 -65.84
N PRO A 72 -42.05 3.71 -65.49
CA PRO A 72 -40.75 4.09 -66.08
C PRO A 72 -39.54 3.90 -65.12
N HIS A 73 -38.32 4.14 -65.63
CA HIS A 73 -37.09 4.10 -64.84
C HIS A 73 -36.95 5.29 -63.88
N VAL A 74 -36.39 5.04 -62.69
CA VAL A 74 -35.64 6.05 -61.92
C VAL A 74 -34.32 5.41 -61.49
N ILE A 75 -33.20 6.01 -61.89
CA ILE A 75 -31.85 5.62 -61.44
C ILE A 75 -31.62 6.30 -60.10
N CYS A 76 -31.56 5.53 -59.00
CA CYS A 76 -31.30 6.10 -57.68
C CYS A 76 -29.80 6.36 -57.51
N THR A 77 -29.41 7.63 -57.47
CA THR A 77 -28.01 8.07 -57.35
C THR A 77 -27.50 7.93 -55.91
N LEU A 78 -26.63 6.95 -55.67
CA LEU A 78 -25.91 6.84 -54.40
C LEU A 78 -24.99 8.06 -54.22
N SER A 79 -25.34 8.90 -53.24
CA SER A 79 -24.54 10.08 -52.88
C SER A 79 -23.48 9.68 -51.85
N PHE A 80 -22.21 9.75 -52.23
CA PHE A 80 -21.09 9.54 -51.30
C PHE A 80 -20.99 10.73 -50.34
N HIS A 81 -21.44 10.55 -49.10
CA HIS A 81 -21.17 11.50 -48.03
C HIS A 81 -19.70 11.40 -47.60
N THR A 82 -18.95 12.48 -47.81
CA THR A 82 -17.60 12.64 -47.26
C THR A 82 -17.63 12.54 -45.74
N SER A 83 -16.67 11.83 -45.16
CA SER A 83 -16.53 11.70 -43.71
C SER A 83 -16.44 13.05 -43.02
N THR A 84 -17.14 13.20 -41.90
CA THR A 84 -16.92 14.32 -40.97
C THR A 84 -15.47 14.33 -40.49
N PRO A 85 -14.84 15.50 -40.33
CA PRO A 85 -13.53 15.56 -39.70
C PRO A 85 -13.62 15.02 -38.28
N ALA A 86 -12.69 14.13 -37.92
CA ALA A 86 -12.59 13.63 -36.56
C ALA A 86 -12.28 14.78 -35.58
N SER A 87 -12.68 14.61 -34.32
CA SER A 87 -12.31 15.56 -33.26
C SER A 87 -10.79 15.72 -33.20
N ASN A 88 -10.29 16.95 -33.23
CA ASN A 88 -8.86 17.28 -33.28
C ASN A 88 -8.15 16.99 -31.94
N LYS A 89 -8.02 15.71 -31.60
CA LYS A 89 -7.00 15.23 -30.65
C LYS A 89 -5.64 15.31 -31.37
N GLN A 90 -4.64 15.87 -30.69
CA GLN A 90 -3.37 16.23 -31.34
C GLN A 90 -2.53 14.98 -31.68
N ASP A 91 -1.85 15.02 -32.82
CA ASP A 91 -0.89 13.98 -33.25
C ASP A 91 0.27 13.90 -32.24
N PHE A 92 0.51 12.76 -31.58
CA PHE A 92 1.53 12.66 -30.51
C PHE A 92 2.95 12.98 -31.01
N TYR A 93 3.24 12.69 -32.28
CA TYR A 93 4.47 13.09 -32.94
C TYR A 93 4.59 14.63 -33.08
N ALA A 94 3.49 15.33 -33.37
CA ALA A 94 3.46 16.78 -33.45
C ALA A 94 3.55 17.44 -32.06
N VAL A 95 2.93 16.86 -31.04
CA VAL A 95 3.04 17.30 -29.62
C VAL A 95 4.49 17.25 -29.14
N LEU A 96 5.25 16.23 -29.56
CA LEU A 96 6.68 16.07 -29.26
C LEU A 96 7.62 16.79 -30.25
N GLU A 97 7.11 17.54 -31.23
CA GLU A 97 7.91 18.23 -32.28
C GLU A 97 8.83 17.29 -33.09
N VAL A 98 8.44 16.02 -33.32
CA VAL A 98 9.24 14.99 -34.02
C VAL A 98 8.55 14.44 -35.28
N PRO A 99 9.30 14.02 -36.32
CA PRO A 99 8.73 13.32 -37.47
C PRO A 99 8.24 11.92 -37.09
N ARG A 100 7.22 11.40 -37.78
CA ARG A 100 6.70 10.03 -37.56
C ARG A 100 7.76 8.93 -37.76
N THR A 101 8.82 9.22 -38.51
CA THR A 101 9.99 8.34 -38.73
C THR A 101 11.03 8.34 -37.60
N ALA A 102 10.88 9.17 -36.56
CA ALA A 102 11.86 9.30 -35.49
C ALA A 102 12.13 7.99 -34.75
N THR A 103 13.37 7.77 -34.36
CA THR A 103 13.78 6.65 -33.51
C THR A 103 13.35 6.87 -32.06
N GLN A 104 13.22 5.79 -31.28
CA GLN A 104 12.88 5.83 -29.86
C GLN A 104 13.84 6.72 -29.03
N LYS A 105 15.11 6.83 -29.46
CA LYS A 105 16.13 7.71 -28.84
C LYS A 105 15.85 9.19 -29.09
N GLU A 106 15.36 9.54 -30.28
CA GLU A 106 15.01 10.92 -30.65
C GLU A 106 13.72 11.35 -29.98
N ILE A 107 12.71 10.47 -29.91
CA ILE A 107 11.47 10.67 -29.15
C ILE A 107 11.77 10.97 -27.67
N LYS A 108 12.64 10.16 -27.03
CA LYS A 108 13.08 10.41 -25.63
C LYS A 108 13.86 11.71 -25.46
N LYS A 109 14.69 12.09 -26.45
CA LYS A 109 15.43 13.36 -26.45
C LYS A 109 14.51 14.58 -26.58
N ALA A 110 13.51 14.51 -27.46
CA ALA A 110 12.54 15.57 -27.67
C ALA A 110 11.64 15.74 -26.44
N TYR A 111 11.13 14.65 -25.87
CA TYR A 111 10.39 14.67 -24.60
C TYR A 111 11.20 15.35 -23.49
N TYR A 112 12.47 14.99 -23.29
CA TYR A 112 13.33 15.63 -22.29
C TYR A 112 13.49 17.14 -22.51
N GLN A 113 13.66 17.59 -23.76
CA GLN A 113 13.76 19.01 -24.08
C GLN A 113 12.44 19.76 -23.83
N MET A 114 11.30 19.18 -24.16
CA MET A 114 9.98 19.79 -24.02
C MET A 114 9.48 19.77 -22.57
N ALA A 115 9.64 18.66 -21.85
CA ALA A 115 9.34 18.55 -20.42
C ALA A 115 10.15 19.55 -19.60
N LYS A 116 11.41 19.82 -19.96
CA LYS A 116 12.23 20.88 -19.32
C LYS A 116 11.73 22.30 -19.64
N LYS A 117 11.24 22.58 -20.86
CA LYS A 117 10.65 23.89 -21.22
C LYS A 117 9.36 24.15 -20.44
N TYR A 118 8.48 23.15 -20.33
CA TYR A 118 7.13 23.28 -19.78
C TYR A 118 6.98 22.74 -18.34
N HIS A 119 8.08 22.54 -17.60
CA HIS A 119 8.04 22.02 -16.24
C HIS A 119 7.24 22.95 -15.30
N PRO A 120 6.37 22.43 -14.42
CA PRO A 120 5.56 23.27 -13.53
C PRO A 120 6.40 24.16 -12.61
N ASP A 121 7.53 23.66 -12.07
CA ASP A 121 8.41 24.51 -11.25
C ASP A 121 9.07 25.69 -11.99
N THR A 122 9.17 25.62 -13.32
CA THR A 122 9.75 26.69 -14.13
C THR A 122 8.68 27.70 -14.59
N ASN A 123 7.41 27.26 -14.69
CA ASN A 123 6.30 28.04 -15.24
C ASN A 123 5.10 28.02 -14.28
N LYS A 124 5.29 28.44 -13.02
CA LYS A 124 4.31 28.26 -11.94
C LYS A 124 2.97 28.99 -12.17
N GLU A 125 3.00 30.10 -12.90
CA GLU A 125 1.84 30.97 -13.15
C GLU A 125 1.06 30.62 -14.44
N ASP A 126 1.57 29.71 -15.28
CA ASP A 126 1.03 29.44 -16.62
C ASP A 126 0.19 28.14 -16.66
N PRO A 127 -1.16 28.19 -16.62
CA PRO A 127 -1.99 26.97 -16.71
C PRO A 127 -1.77 26.21 -18.03
N LYS A 128 -1.45 26.94 -19.11
CA LYS A 128 -1.14 26.39 -20.43
C LYS A 128 0.17 25.58 -20.45
N ALA A 129 1.11 25.84 -19.54
CA ALA A 129 2.30 25.02 -19.39
C ALA A 129 1.95 23.64 -18.80
N LYS A 130 1.06 23.61 -17.79
CA LYS A 130 0.56 22.37 -17.19
C LYS A 130 -0.23 21.51 -18.19
N GLU A 131 -1.10 22.14 -18.99
CA GLU A 131 -1.84 21.46 -20.08
C GLU A 131 -0.89 20.83 -21.12
N LYS A 132 0.12 21.57 -21.57
CA LYS A 132 1.14 21.06 -22.49
C LYS A 132 1.99 19.95 -21.86
N PHE A 133 2.35 20.07 -20.58
CA PHE A 133 3.12 19.04 -19.88
C PHE A 133 2.35 17.71 -19.79
N ALA A 134 1.03 17.77 -19.53
CA ALA A 134 0.17 16.59 -19.57
C ALA A 134 0.11 15.95 -20.97
N GLN A 135 -0.07 16.76 -22.03
CA GLN A 135 -0.07 16.28 -23.43
C GLN A 135 1.28 15.66 -23.83
N LEU A 136 2.40 16.23 -23.36
CA LEU A 136 3.75 15.69 -23.58
C LEU A 136 3.96 14.34 -22.87
N ALA A 137 3.39 14.17 -21.68
CA ALA A 137 3.46 12.90 -20.94
C ALA A 137 2.61 11.80 -21.60
N GLU A 138 1.38 12.11 -22.01
CA GLU A 138 0.49 11.22 -22.77
C GLU A 138 1.16 10.77 -24.09
N ALA A 139 1.67 11.73 -24.86
CA ALA A 139 2.39 11.46 -26.11
C ALA A 139 3.65 10.58 -25.89
N TYR A 140 4.38 10.79 -24.79
CA TYR A 140 5.55 9.96 -24.47
C TYR A 140 5.15 8.55 -24.03
N GLU A 141 4.09 8.35 -23.25
CA GLU A 141 3.69 7.02 -22.77
C GLU A 141 3.25 6.08 -23.90
N VAL A 142 2.63 6.63 -24.95
CA VAL A 142 2.23 5.86 -26.15
C VAL A 142 3.40 5.63 -27.10
N LEU A 143 4.33 6.59 -27.23
CA LEU A 143 5.45 6.51 -28.17
C LEU A 143 6.75 5.94 -27.58
N SER A 144 6.85 5.75 -26.26
CA SER A 144 8.00 5.11 -25.61
C SER A 144 8.05 3.60 -25.84
N ASP A 145 6.89 2.95 -25.84
CA ASP A 145 6.78 1.50 -25.96
C ASP A 145 6.58 1.09 -27.42
N GLU A 146 7.47 0.24 -27.95
CA GLU A 146 7.35 -0.20 -29.35
C GLU A 146 6.00 -0.85 -29.71
N VAL A 147 5.34 -1.48 -28.74
CA VAL A 147 4.04 -2.14 -28.94
C VAL A 147 2.92 -1.11 -29.03
N LYS A 148 2.85 -0.16 -28.08
CA LYS A 148 1.88 0.94 -28.10
C LYS A 148 2.07 1.84 -29.32
N ARG A 149 3.32 2.14 -29.68
CA ARG A 149 3.66 2.89 -30.89
C ARG A 149 3.14 2.19 -32.15
N LYS A 150 3.35 0.88 -32.31
CA LYS A 150 2.84 0.11 -33.46
C LYS A 150 1.30 0.09 -33.50
N GLN A 151 0.63 0.09 -32.35
CA GLN A 151 -0.83 0.22 -32.26
C GLN A 151 -1.30 1.63 -32.66
N TYR A 152 -0.61 2.69 -32.19
CA TYR A 152 -0.88 4.07 -32.55
C TYR A 152 -0.64 4.36 -34.03
N ASP A 153 0.46 3.86 -34.61
CA ASP A 153 0.80 4.01 -36.03
C ASP A 153 -0.21 3.26 -36.94
N ALA A 154 -0.92 2.25 -36.42
CA ALA A 154 -1.93 1.48 -37.15
C ALA A 154 -3.38 1.98 -36.98
N TYR A 155 -3.76 2.46 -35.80
CA TYR A 155 -5.15 2.82 -35.44
C TYR A 155 -5.34 4.29 -35.02
N GLY A 156 -4.26 5.07 -34.92
CA GLY A 156 -4.27 6.47 -34.48
C GLY A 156 -4.70 6.65 -33.02
N VAL A 157 -5.03 7.89 -32.65
CA VAL A 157 -5.51 8.25 -31.30
C VAL A 157 -6.78 7.46 -30.92
N ALA A 158 -7.63 7.12 -31.89
CA ALA A 158 -8.87 6.38 -31.68
C ALA A 158 -8.66 4.97 -31.09
N GLY A 159 -7.50 4.34 -31.31
CA GLY A 159 -7.17 3.02 -30.76
C GLY A 159 -6.99 2.99 -29.24
N PHE A 160 -6.89 4.14 -28.58
CA PHE A 160 -6.67 4.29 -27.13
C PHE A 160 -7.86 4.95 -26.40
N ASP A 161 -8.95 5.27 -27.08
CA ASP A 161 -10.10 5.93 -26.47
C ASP A 161 -11.04 4.94 -25.78
N ALA A 162 -10.97 4.87 -24.45
CA ALA A 162 -11.79 3.98 -23.63
C ALA A 162 -13.32 4.24 -23.73
N SER A 163 -13.74 5.33 -24.39
CA SER A 163 -15.15 5.71 -24.53
C SER A 163 -15.90 5.06 -25.71
N GLN A 164 -15.23 4.33 -26.64
CA GLN A 164 -15.85 3.94 -27.92
C GLN A 164 -15.66 2.46 -28.34
N ALA A 165 -15.67 1.51 -27.39
CA ALA A 165 -15.52 0.06 -27.67
C ALA A 165 -16.82 -0.74 -27.43
N GLY A 166 -17.89 -0.39 -28.14
CA GLY A 166 -19.22 -1.02 -28.02
C GLY A 166 -19.36 -2.41 -28.66
N GLY A 167 -18.69 -3.42 -28.10
CA GLY A 167 -18.81 -4.84 -28.48
C GLY A 167 -17.93 -5.27 -29.65
N GLY A 168 -17.25 -6.43 -29.54
CA GLY A 168 -16.44 -6.96 -30.66
C GLY A 168 -15.14 -7.71 -30.34
N GLY A 169 -14.95 -8.28 -29.15
CA GLY A 169 -14.08 -9.47 -28.99
C GLY A 169 -12.60 -9.39 -29.41
N HIS A 170 -11.83 -8.36 -29.01
CA HIS A 170 -10.36 -8.46 -29.00
C HIS A 170 -9.60 -7.68 -27.91
N GLN A 171 -10.05 -7.79 -26.65
CA GLN A 171 -9.29 -7.33 -25.48
C GLN A 171 -9.00 -8.48 -24.50
N GLN A 172 -7.79 -9.03 -24.56
CA GLN A 172 -7.25 -9.98 -23.57
C GLN A 172 -5.82 -9.58 -23.12
N TYR A 173 -5.46 -8.30 -23.30
CA TYR A 173 -4.15 -7.73 -22.89
C TYR A 173 -4.29 -6.47 -22.03
N TRP A 174 -5.51 -5.93 -21.85
CA TRP A 174 -5.77 -4.71 -21.09
C TRP A 174 -6.42 -5.02 -19.73
N SER A 175 -5.77 -5.87 -18.94
CA SER A 175 -6.16 -6.20 -17.56
C SER A 175 -4.94 -6.25 -16.63
N GLY A 176 -4.10 -5.21 -16.71
CA GLY A 176 -2.94 -5.03 -15.85
C GLY A 176 -2.87 -3.58 -15.35
N GLN A 177 -3.23 -3.38 -14.08
CA GLN A 177 -2.96 -2.17 -13.31
C GLN A 177 -3.37 -0.83 -13.97
N ALA A 178 -4.67 -0.50 -13.94
CA ALA A 178 -5.15 0.87 -14.17
C ALA A 178 -4.81 1.79 -12.98
N ASN A 179 -3.52 1.92 -12.66
CA ASN A 179 -3.03 3.05 -11.87
C ASN A 179 -3.21 4.30 -12.73
N SER A 180 -3.95 5.29 -12.24
CA SER A 180 -3.73 6.69 -12.61
C SER A 180 -2.38 7.12 -12.02
N VAL A 181 -1.28 6.69 -12.66
CA VAL A 181 0.08 7.12 -12.25
C VAL A 181 0.15 8.62 -12.48
N ASP A 182 0.31 9.38 -11.41
CA ASP A 182 0.44 10.83 -11.50
C ASP A 182 1.66 11.14 -12.39
N PRO A 183 1.58 12.03 -13.41
CA PRO A 183 2.72 12.30 -14.28
C PRO A 183 3.98 12.72 -13.52
N GLU A 184 3.81 13.34 -12.34
CA GLU A 184 4.90 13.67 -11.42
C GLU A 184 5.49 12.43 -10.73
N GLU A 185 4.70 11.40 -10.41
CA GLU A 185 5.21 10.14 -9.85
C GLU A 185 5.96 9.32 -10.90
N LEU A 186 5.45 9.24 -12.13
CA LEU A 186 6.16 8.62 -13.26
C LEU A 186 7.50 9.33 -13.52
N PHE A 187 7.50 10.67 -13.48
CA PHE A 187 8.71 11.47 -13.58
C PHE A 187 9.66 11.21 -12.41
N ARG A 188 9.21 11.27 -11.15
CA ARG A 188 10.05 10.99 -9.96
C ARG A 188 10.67 9.60 -10.02
N LYS A 189 9.92 8.57 -10.44
CA LYS A 189 10.40 7.19 -10.53
C LYS A 189 11.49 7.00 -11.59
N ILE A 190 11.37 7.65 -12.75
CA ILE A 190 12.32 7.52 -13.87
C ILE A 190 13.50 8.51 -13.77
N PHE A 191 13.30 9.71 -13.21
CA PHE A 191 14.30 10.77 -13.13
C PHE A 191 15.02 10.82 -11.77
N GLY A 192 14.43 10.28 -10.70
CA GLY A 192 15.13 10.02 -9.44
C GLY A 192 16.25 8.99 -9.62
N GLU A 193 16.01 7.97 -10.46
CA GLU A 193 17.03 6.98 -10.86
C GLU A 193 18.14 7.60 -11.73
N PHE A 194 17.82 8.62 -12.55
CA PHE A 194 18.75 9.18 -13.54
C PHE A 194 19.56 10.40 -13.06
N SER A 195 19.07 11.17 -12.07
CA SER A 195 19.78 12.35 -11.55
C SER A 195 20.93 12.01 -10.57
N GLY A 196 21.02 10.76 -10.11
CA GLY A 196 21.97 10.26 -9.11
C GLY A 196 23.45 10.11 -9.53
N ASN A 197 23.90 10.80 -10.59
CA ASN A 197 25.31 10.98 -10.99
C ASN A 197 26.22 9.72 -10.92
N ARG A 198 25.72 8.55 -11.33
CA ARG A 198 26.50 7.30 -11.44
C ARG A 198 26.26 6.63 -12.79
N GLY A 199 27.30 6.01 -13.33
CA GLY A 199 27.32 5.51 -14.71
C GLY A 199 26.52 4.24 -14.93
N PHE A 200 26.24 3.94 -16.21
CA PHE A 200 25.44 2.82 -16.72
C PHE A 200 26.07 1.42 -16.53
N GLY A 201 26.85 1.22 -15.48
CA GLY A 201 27.68 0.02 -15.24
C GLY A 201 27.23 -0.88 -14.08
N ASP A 202 26.33 -0.41 -13.20
CA ASP A 202 25.93 -1.15 -12.00
C ASP A 202 24.42 -1.40 -11.91
N PHE A 203 23.89 -2.07 -12.94
CA PHE A 203 22.52 -2.59 -12.91
C PHE A 203 22.34 -3.78 -11.95
N ASN A 204 23.43 -4.29 -11.34
CA ASN A 204 23.39 -5.40 -10.39
C ASN A 204 23.04 -4.94 -8.97
N ALA A 205 23.54 -3.77 -8.54
CA ALA A 205 23.20 -3.20 -7.23
C ALA A 205 21.70 -2.91 -7.04
N VAL A 206 20.92 -2.82 -8.13
CA VAL A 206 19.45 -2.65 -8.09
C VAL A 206 18.73 -3.96 -7.71
N PHE A 207 19.32 -5.12 -7.98
CA PHE A 207 18.68 -6.42 -7.78
C PHE A 207 19.01 -7.10 -6.44
N ASP A 208 20.12 -6.77 -5.79
CA ASP A 208 20.44 -7.28 -4.44
C ASP A 208 19.84 -6.37 -3.35
N GLN A 209 18.52 -6.18 -3.42
CA GLN A 209 17.78 -5.48 -2.36
C GLN A 209 18.01 -6.20 -1.01
N PRO A 210 18.33 -5.47 0.07
CA PRO A 210 18.56 -6.06 1.38
C PRO A 210 17.33 -6.85 1.81
N GLN A 211 17.49 -8.11 2.18
CA GLN A 211 16.33 -8.94 2.48
C GLN A 211 15.80 -8.58 3.88
N GLU A 212 14.70 -7.82 3.89
CA GLU A 212 13.96 -7.47 5.10
C GLU A 212 13.13 -8.65 5.61
N PHE A 213 13.15 -8.84 6.93
CA PHE A 213 12.43 -9.87 7.64
C PHE A 213 11.78 -9.29 8.89
N ILE A 214 10.50 -9.58 9.12
CA ILE A 214 9.81 -9.17 10.35
C ILE A 214 9.90 -10.32 11.37
N MET A 215 10.43 -10.02 12.56
CA MET A 215 10.45 -10.95 13.69
C MET A 215 9.48 -10.47 14.77
N GLU A 216 8.36 -11.18 14.93
CA GLU A 216 7.45 -10.92 16.05
C GLU A 216 8.02 -11.43 17.37
N LEU A 217 7.89 -10.62 18.42
CA LEU A 217 8.33 -10.87 19.79
C LEU A 217 7.19 -10.60 20.77
N THR A 218 7.11 -11.37 21.86
CA THR A 218 6.26 -10.97 22.98
C THR A 218 6.94 -9.84 23.76
N PHE A 219 6.16 -9.00 24.44
CA PHE A 219 6.68 -7.94 25.31
C PHE A 219 7.81 -8.41 26.24
N THR A 220 7.61 -9.55 26.92
CA THR A 220 8.58 -10.12 27.86
C THR A 220 9.85 -10.62 27.15
N GLN A 221 9.75 -11.11 25.91
CA GLN A 221 10.93 -11.48 25.10
C GLN A 221 11.73 -10.25 24.69
N ALA A 222 11.06 -9.19 24.24
CA ALA A 222 11.70 -7.93 23.85
C ALA A 222 12.39 -7.25 25.05
N ALA A 223 11.70 -7.18 26.18
CA ALA A 223 12.19 -6.51 27.39
C ALA A 223 13.36 -7.27 28.07
N LYS A 224 13.36 -8.61 28.06
CA LYS A 224 14.47 -9.42 28.63
C LYS A 224 15.64 -9.65 27.68
N GLY A 225 15.40 -9.59 26.37
CA GLY A 225 16.31 -10.14 25.36
C GLY A 225 16.17 -11.66 25.25
N VAL A 226 16.39 -12.21 24.05
CA VAL A 226 16.29 -13.65 23.78
C VAL A 226 17.05 -14.03 22.50
N ASN A 227 17.70 -15.20 22.47
CA ASN A 227 18.22 -15.76 21.22
C ASN A 227 17.09 -16.52 20.53
N LYS A 228 16.55 -15.99 19.42
CA LYS A 228 15.39 -16.56 18.73
C LYS A 228 15.79 -17.16 17.39
N GLU A 229 15.38 -18.39 17.14
CA GLU A 229 15.62 -19.05 15.85
C GLU A 229 14.80 -18.40 14.73
N MET A 230 15.47 -18.09 13.62
CA MET A 230 14.83 -17.69 12.37
C MET A 230 15.43 -18.47 11.20
N ALA A 231 14.58 -18.87 10.25
CA ALA A 231 14.98 -19.70 9.13
C ALA A 231 15.01 -18.91 7.82
N PHE A 232 16.21 -18.79 7.25
CA PHE A 232 16.50 -17.99 6.07
C PHE A 232 16.68 -18.91 4.85
N ASN A 233 16.05 -18.57 3.73
CA ASN A 233 16.27 -19.28 2.47
C ASN A 233 17.52 -18.69 1.79
N THR A 234 18.65 -19.37 1.91
CA THR A 234 19.94 -18.90 1.36
C THR A 234 20.43 -19.83 0.25
N GLU A 235 21.28 -19.31 -0.63
CA GLU A 235 21.86 -20.07 -1.74
C GLU A 235 23.18 -20.69 -1.27
N ALA A 236 23.15 -22.01 -1.10
CA ALA A 236 24.27 -22.80 -0.60
C ALA A 236 24.80 -23.73 -1.69
N SER A 237 26.01 -24.24 -1.51
CA SER A 237 26.58 -25.29 -2.37
C SER A 237 25.63 -26.49 -2.43
N CYS A 238 25.32 -26.94 -3.65
CA CYS A 238 24.46 -28.10 -3.89
C CYS A 238 25.04 -29.35 -3.21
N GLN A 239 24.35 -29.88 -2.20
CA GLN A 239 24.78 -31.05 -1.41
C GLN A 239 25.00 -32.33 -2.24
N ARG A 240 24.45 -32.40 -3.46
CA ARG A 240 24.64 -33.54 -4.36
C ARG A 240 25.91 -33.44 -5.20
N CYS A 241 26.46 -32.26 -5.46
CA CYS A 241 27.60 -32.08 -6.38
C CYS A 241 28.72 -31.16 -5.86
N ASP A 242 28.69 -30.76 -4.59
CA ASP A 242 29.70 -29.90 -3.93
C ASP A 242 30.04 -28.61 -4.70
N GLY A 243 29.05 -27.97 -5.32
CA GLY A 243 29.27 -26.77 -6.15
C GLY A 243 29.69 -27.03 -7.60
N LYS A 244 30.07 -28.25 -7.97
CA LYS A 244 30.64 -28.59 -9.31
C LYS A 244 29.63 -28.49 -10.47
N GLY A 245 28.33 -28.56 -10.17
CA GLY A 245 27.23 -28.47 -11.14
C GLY A 245 27.01 -29.72 -12.00
N SER A 246 27.96 -30.65 -12.09
CA SER A 246 27.84 -31.96 -12.75
C SER A 246 27.26 -33.02 -11.83
N GLU A 247 26.55 -34.01 -12.38
CA GLU A 247 26.05 -35.15 -11.59
C GLU A 247 27.22 -36.03 -11.08
N PRO A 248 27.17 -36.55 -9.83
CA PRO A 248 28.23 -37.40 -9.28
C PRO A 248 28.62 -38.58 -10.16
N GLY A 249 29.92 -38.90 -10.19
CA GLY A 249 30.49 -39.92 -11.06
C GLY A 249 30.72 -39.47 -12.51
N THR A 250 30.09 -38.39 -12.97
CA THR A 250 30.35 -37.85 -14.32
C THR A 250 31.59 -36.96 -14.33
N LYS A 251 32.42 -37.09 -15.38
CA LYS A 251 33.64 -36.28 -15.55
C LYS A 251 33.30 -34.97 -16.25
N VAL A 252 33.74 -33.85 -15.68
CA VAL A 252 33.64 -32.53 -16.31
C VAL A 252 34.66 -32.46 -17.46
N VAL A 253 34.19 -32.20 -18.68
CA VAL A 253 35.02 -32.19 -19.89
C VAL A 253 35.56 -30.78 -20.14
N HIS A 254 36.80 -30.66 -20.63
CA HIS A 254 37.35 -29.35 -21.01
C HIS A 254 36.69 -28.86 -22.31
N CYS A 255 36.41 -27.56 -22.41
CA CYS A 255 35.71 -27.03 -23.59
C CYS A 255 36.64 -27.01 -24.81
N HIS A 256 36.42 -27.93 -25.76
CA HIS A 256 37.23 -28.07 -26.99
C HIS A 256 37.37 -26.79 -27.84
N TYR A 257 36.41 -25.86 -27.74
CA TYR A 257 36.44 -24.58 -28.47
C TYR A 257 37.43 -23.56 -27.90
N CYS A 258 37.81 -23.68 -26.63
CA CYS A 258 38.76 -22.75 -25.98
C CYS A 258 39.89 -23.46 -25.19
N ASN A 259 39.98 -24.79 -25.28
CA ASN A 259 40.94 -25.63 -24.57
C ASN A 259 41.13 -25.26 -23.08
N GLY A 260 40.01 -25.06 -22.38
CA GLY A 260 40.01 -24.69 -20.96
C GLY A 260 40.10 -23.18 -20.66
N SER A 261 40.56 -22.34 -21.59
CA SER A 261 40.85 -20.92 -21.34
C SER A 261 39.64 -20.00 -21.11
N GLY A 262 38.41 -20.50 -21.30
CA GLY A 262 37.15 -19.76 -21.12
C GLY A 262 36.86 -18.69 -22.17
N MET A 263 37.85 -18.29 -22.97
CA MET A 263 37.76 -17.21 -23.96
C MET A 263 38.00 -17.74 -25.38
N GLU A 264 37.36 -17.10 -26.35
CA GLU A 264 37.38 -17.44 -27.78
C GLU A 264 37.81 -16.20 -28.56
N THR A 265 38.77 -16.37 -29.47
CA THR A 265 39.35 -15.26 -30.24
C THR A 265 38.69 -15.23 -31.60
N VAL A 266 37.89 -14.19 -31.84
CA VAL A 266 37.11 -13.98 -33.06
C VAL A 266 37.85 -12.98 -33.94
N ASN A 267 38.33 -13.44 -35.09
CA ASN A 267 38.98 -12.56 -36.08
C ASN A 267 37.92 -12.05 -37.06
N THR A 268 37.66 -10.75 -37.07
CA THR A 268 36.72 -10.10 -38.00
C THR A 268 37.47 -9.09 -38.84
N GLY A 269 37.98 -9.56 -39.99
CA GLY A 269 38.89 -8.78 -40.83
C GLY A 269 40.22 -8.49 -40.11
N PRO A 270 40.77 -7.26 -40.20
CA PRO A 270 42.04 -6.90 -39.56
C PRO A 270 41.95 -6.74 -38.03
N PHE A 271 40.76 -6.92 -37.43
CA PHE A 271 40.54 -6.77 -36.00
C PHE A 271 40.36 -8.12 -35.31
N VAL A 272 41.21 -8.37 -34.30
CA VAL A 272 41.18 -9.54 -33.43
C VAL A 272 40.45 -9.16 -32.14
N MET A 273 39.27 -9.72 -31.88
CA MET A 273 38.53 -9.51 -30.63
C MET A 273 38.53 -10.78 -29.77
N ARG A 274 38.83 -10.66 -28.48
CA ARG A 274 38.69 -11.78 -27.53
C ARG A 274 37.34 -11.67 -26.83
N SER A 275 36.48 -12.65 -27.05
CA SER A 275 35.16 -12.78 -26.40
C SER A 275 35.12 -13.95 -25.42
N THR A 276 34.10 -14.01 -24.55
CA THR A 276 33.81 -15.23 -23.79
C THR A 276 33.43 -16.37 -24.73
N CYS A 277 34.00 -17.56 -24.53
CA CYS A 277 33.74 -18.73 -25.37
C CYS A 277 32.26 -19.12 -25.36
N ARG A 278 31.63 -19.12 -26.53
CA ARG A 278 30.17 -19.29 -26.70
C ARG A 278 29.64 -20.65 -26.23
N ARG A 279 30.53 -21.63 -26.07
CA ARG A 279 30.18 -23.01 -25.68
C ARG A 279 30.32 -23.32 -24.19
N CYS A 280 31.07 -22.50 -23.43
CA CYS A 280 31.24 -22.67 -21.98
C CYS A 280 30.91 -21.41 -21.16
N ASN A 281 30.57 -20.29 -21.80
CA ASN A 281 30.21 -19.01 -21.16
C ASN A 281 31.26 -18.57 -20.12
N GLY A 282 32.55 -18.65 -20.48
CA GLY A 282 33.66 -18.31 -19.59
C GLY A 282 34.15 -19.43 -18.67
N LYS A 283 33.36 -20.49 -18.42
CA LYS A 283 33.69 -21.52 -17.42
C LYS A 283 34.88 -22.44 -17.76
N GLY A 284 35.43 -22.35 -18.98
CA GLY A 284 36.51 -23.21 -19.49
C GLY A 284 36.12 -24.68 -19.72
N THR A 285 35.08 -25.17 -19.05
CA THR A 285 34.62 -26.56 -19.03
C THR A 285 33.19 -26.69 -19.54
N VAL A 286 32.81 -27.89 -19.96
CA VAL A 286 31.46 -28.26 -20.39
C VAL A 286 30.98 -29.41 -19.52
N ILE A 287 29.79 -29.25 -18.96
CA ILE A 287 29.12 -30.26 -18.13
C ILE A 287 28.21 -31.08 -19.05
N SER A 288 28.58 -32.32 -19.35
CA SER A 288 27.79 -33.21 -20.21
C SER A 288 26.48 -33.66 -19.54
N THR A 289 26.51 -33.88 -18.22
CA THR A 289 25.35 -34.28 -17.42
C THR A 289 25.18 -33.29 -16.26
N PRO A 290 24.25 -32.31 -16.36
CA PRO A 290 23.99 -31.38 -15.26
C PRO A 290 23.44 -32.14 -14.04
N CYS A 291 23.82 -31.71 -12.84
CA CYS A 291 23.36 -32.35 -11.61
C CYS A 291 21.85 -32.21 -11.44
N ASN A 292 21.17 -33.31 -11.15
CA ASN A 292 19.71 -33.41 -11.12
C ASN A 292 19.02 -32.50 -10.07
N SER A 293 19.78 -32.00 -9.09
CA SER A 293 19.23 -31.15 -8.00
C SER A 293 19.57 -29.66 -8.10
N CYS A 294 20.46 -29.25 -9.03
CA CYS A 294 20.80 -27.84 -9.27
C CYS A 294 20.85 -27.45 -10.75
N HIS A 295 20.57 -28.38 -11.66
CA HIS A 295 20.51 -28.20 -13.12
C HIS A 295 21.72 -27.46 -13.72
N GLY A 296 22.93 -27.73 -13.20
CA GLY A 296 24.18 -27.13 -13.70
C GLY A 296 24.58 -25.79 -13.06
N THR A 297 23.80 -25.24 -12.13
CA THR A 297 24.14 -24.00 -11.40
C THR A 297 25.19 -24.22 -10.30
N GLY A 298 25.27 -25.43 -9.74
CA GLY A 298 26.12 -25.78 -8.60
C GLY A 298 25.57 -25.34 -7.23
N GLN A 299 24.49 -24.57 -7.18
CA GLN A 299 23.91 -24.05 -5.93
C GLN A 299 22.45 -24.51 -5.78
N THR A 300 22.00 -24.66 -4.54
CA THR A 300 20.58 -24.90 -4.24
C THR A 300 20.11 -23.98 -3.12
N ARG A 301 18.83 -23.58 -3.19
CA ARG A 301 18.18 -22.84 -2.10
C ARG A 301 17.98 -23.79 -0.93
N GLN A 302 18.63 -23.50 0.19
CA GLN A 302 18.59 -24.30 1.41
C GLN A 302 18.07 -23.42 2.56
N LYS A 303 17.16 -23.99 3.35
CA LYS A 303 16.60 -23.33 4.54
C LYS A 303 17.60 -23.44 5.69
N LYS A 304 18.32 -22.35 5.96
CA LYS A 304 19.31 -22.26 7.04
C LYS A 304 18.69 -21.59 8.26
N THR A 305 18.51 -22.34 9.35
CA THR A 305 18.19 -21.76 10.66
C THR A 305 19.41 -21.02 11.21
N VAL A 306 19.20 -19.83 11.76
CA VAL A 306 20.22 -19.01 12.42
C VAL A 306 19.63 -18.46 13.71
N MET A 307 20.43 -18.46 14.79
CA MET A 307 20.08 -17.78 16.04
C MET A 307 20.18 -16.27 15.82
N VAL A 308 19.06 -15.56 15.97
CA VAL A 308 19.04 -14.09 15.99
C VAL A 308 19.15 -13.64 17.45
N PRO A 309 20.23 -12.97 17.88
CA PRO A 309 20.34 -12.42 19.22
C PRO A 309 19.49 -11.15 19.31
N VAL A 310 18.38 -11.21 20.04
CA VAL A 310 17.56 -10.04 20.36
C VAL A 310 18.14 -9.36 21.61
N PRO A 311 18.61 -8.10 21.52
CA PRO A 311 19.12 -7.38 22.68
C PRO A 311 18.00 -7.10 23.69
N ALA A 312 18.36 -7.03 24.97
CA ALA A 312 17.42 -6.65 26.03
C ALA A 312 16.92 -5.21 25.83
N GLY A 313 15.61 -5.02 25.94
CA GLY A 313 14.96 -3.71 25.85
C GLY A 313 14.62 -3.22 24.45
N VAL A 314 14.79 -4.06 23.41
CA VAL A 314 14.45 -3.76 22.01
C VAL A 314 13.07 -3.10 21.84
N GLU A 315 12.95 -2.16 20.90
CA GLU A 315 11.73 -1.38 20.63
C GLU A 315 10.94 -1.89 19.41
N ASP A 316 9.67 -1.51 19.32
CA ASP A 316 8.80 -1.88 18.20
C ASP A 316 9.23 -1.14 16.93
N GLY A 317 9.41 -1.87 15.83
CA GLY A 317 9.97 -1.34 14.58
C GLY A 317 11.50 -1.21 14.55
N GLN A 318 12.21 -1.56 15.64
CA GLN A 318 13.67 -1.49 15.65
C GLN A 318 14.29 -2.54 14.71
N THR A 319 15.26 -2.14 13.89
CA THR A 319 15.93 -3.02 12.92
C THR A 319 17.33 -3.43 13.36
N VAL A 320 17.70 -4.69 13.15
CA VAL A 320 19.08 -5.20 13.29
C VAL A 320 19.56 -5.82 11.97
N ARG A 321 20.74 -5.37 11.52
CA ARG A 321 21.45 -5.90 10.35
C ARG A 321 22.33 -7.07 10.79
N MET A 322 22.18 -8.25 10.16
CA MET A 322 22.93 -9.47 10.50
C MET A 322 23.44 -10.18 9.25
N PRO A 323 24.70 -10.68 9.22
CA PRO A 323 25.20 -11.47 8.11
C PRO A 323 24.68 -12.91 8.16
N VAL A 324 24.07 -13.39 7.06
CA VAL A 324 23.58 -14.77 6.90
C VAL A 324 24.26 -15.41 5.68
N GLY A 325 25.44 -15.98 5.93
CA GLY A 325 26.26 -16.60 4.89
C GLY A 325 26.97 -15.54 4.05
N LYS A 326 26.57 -15.39 2.78
CA LYS A 326 27.12 -14.38 1.85
C LYS A 326 26.24 -13.13 1.68
N LYS A 327 25.02 -13.13 2.23
CA LYS A 327 24.09 -12.00 2.19
C LYS A 327 23.91 -11.41 3.58
N GLU A 328 23.55 -10.14 3.63
CA GLU A 328 23.08 -9.49 4.86
C GLU A 328 21.55 -9.46 4.88
N VAL A 329 20.98 -9.63 6.07
CA VAL A 329 19.54 -9.53 6.29
C VAL A 329 19.24 -8.43 7.29
N PHE A 330 18.11 -7.77 7.11
CA PHE A 330 17.64 -6.70 8.00
C PHE A 330 16.40 -7.23 8.74
N ILE A 331 16.51 -7.36 10.05
CA ILE A 331 15.49 -7.98 10.90
C ILE A 331 14.79 -6.88 11.68
N THR A 332 13.55 -6.57 11.29
CA THR A 332 12.68 -5.61 11.95
C THR A 332 11.92 -6.32 13.07
N PHE A 333 12.17 -5.93 14.31
CA PHE A 333 11.48 -6.50 15.46
C PHE A 333 10.08 -5.88 15.60
N ARG A 334 9.08 -6.72 15.84
CA ARG A 334 7.70 -6.30 16.10
C ARG A 334 7.25 -6.79 17.46
N VAL A 335 7.00 -5.88 18.39
CA VAL A 335 6.75 -6.20 19.80
C VAL A 335 5.25 -6.21 20.08
N GLN A 336 4.72 -7.40 20.37
CA GLN A 336 3.32 -7.59 20.73
C GLN A 336 3.01 -6.94 22.09
N LYS A 337 1.93 -6.16 22.15
CA LYS A 337 1.47 -5.48 23.38
C LYS A 337 1.13 -6.49 24.48
N SER A 338 1.65 -6.28 25.68
CA SER A 338 1.33 -7.07 26.86
C SER A 338 -0.03 -6.69 27.49
N PRO A 339 -0.76 -7.64 28.10
CA PRO A 339 -1.98 -7.36 28.84
C PRO A 339 -1.73 -6.86 30.28
N VAL A 340 -0.53 -7.09 30.84
CA VAL A 340 -0.17 -6.73 32.23
C VAL A 340 0.67 -5.44 32.30
N PHE A 341 1.59 -5.26 31.35
CA PHE A 341 2.54 -4.15 31.33
C PHE A 341 2.22 -3.16 30.22
N ARG A 342 2.45 -1.88 30.49
CA ARG A 342 2.44 -0.75 29.55
C ARG A 342 3.85 -0.12 29.61
N ARG A 343 4.56 -0.03 28.48
CA ARG A 343 5.92 0.55 28.42
C ARG A 343 5.85 2.04 28.10
N ASP A 344 6.72 2.80 28.76
CA ASP A 344 6.97 4.21 28.46
C ASP A 344 8.50 4.43 28.44
N GLY A 345 9.08 4.54 27.25
CA GLY A 345 10.54 4.56 27.08
C GLY A 345 11.23 3.31 27.66
N ALA A 346 12.07 3.50 28.68
CA ALA A 346 12.72 2.41 29.43
C ALA A 346 11.91 1.95 30.66
N ASP A 347 10.88 2.69 31.04
CA ASP A 347 10.10 2.46 32.25
C ASP A 347 8.86 1.63 31.92
N ILE A 348 8.29 0.98 32.94
CA ILE A 348 7.09 0.15 32.79
C ILE A 348 6.05 0.48 33.84
N HIS A 349 4.79 0.48 33.41
CA HIS A 349 3.61 0.62 34.23
C HIS A 349 2.86 -0.71 34.30
N SER A 350 2.48 -1.15 35.50
CA SER A 350 1.59 -2.30 35.68
C SER A 350 0.50 -2.00 36.70
N ASP A 351 -0.65 -2.63 36.55
CA ASP A 351 -1.78 -2.47 37.47
C ASP A 351 -1.78 -3.62 38.49
N VAL A 352 -1.78 -3.31 39.79
CA VAL A 352 -1.89 -4.30 40.87
C VAL A 352 -3.23 -4.15 41.58
N LEU A 353 -4.00 -5.24 41.59
CA LEU A 353 -5.33 -5.31 42.20
C LEU A 353 -5.20 -5.67 43.69
N ILE A 354 -5.63 -4.77 44.57
CA ILE A 354 -5.61 -4.94 46.03
C ILE A 354 -7.04 -5.03 46.59
N SER A 355 -7.22 -5.62 47.78
CA SER A 355 -8.52 -5.61 48.46
C SER A 355 -8.78 -4.28 49.19
N VAL A 356 -10.05 -3.96 49.45
CA VAL A 356 -10.45 -2.78 50.25
C VAL A 356 -9.77 -2.81 51.63
N ALA A 357 -9.75 -3.98 52.29
CA ALA A 357 -9.08 -4.13 53.59
C ALA A 357 -7.57 -3.86 53.53
N GLN A 358 -6.88 -4.25 52.46
CA GLN A 358 -5.45 -3.92 52.24
C GLN A 358 -5.24 -2.44 51.89
N ALA A 359 -6.23 -1.76 51.31
CA ALA A 359 -6.15 -0.33 51.03
C ALA A 359 -6.24 0.50 52.32
N VAL A 360 -7.21 0.18 53.18
CA VAL A 360 -7.44 0.85 54.46
C VAL A 360 -6.35 0.49 55.47
N LEU A 361 -6.15 -0.79 55.77
CA LEU A 361 -5.26 -1.24 56.85
C LEU A 361 -3.79 -1.39 56.43
N GLY A 362 -3.48 -1.26 55.14
CA GLY A 362 -2.17 -1.58 54.57
C GLY A 362 -1.90 -3.09 54.51
N GLY A 363 -0.63 -3.45 54.28
CA GLY A 363 -0.16 -4.83 54.32
C GLY A 363 0.87 -5.15 53.24
N THR A 364 0.75 -6.32 52.61
CA THR A 364 1.58 -6.71 51.46
C THR A 364 0.75 -7.29 50.32
N ALA A 365 1.20 -7.06 49.08
CA ALA A 365 0.64 -7.64 47.86
C ALA A 365 1.75 -8.13 46.93
N ARG A 366 1.41 -9.00 45.97
CA ARG A 366 2.36 -9.55 45.00
C ARG A 366 2.15 -8.90 43.64
N ALA A 367 3.15 -8.16 43.18
CA ALA A 367 3.23 -7.61 41.84
C ALA A 367 3.90 -8.60 40.89
N GLN A 368 3.46 -8.61 39.63
CA GLN A 368 4.23 -9.22 38.55
C GLN A 368 5.31 -8.21 38.12
N GLY A 369 6.55 -8.45 38.49
CA GLY A 369 7.70 -7.74 37.90
C GLY A 369 8.07 -8.37 36.56
N LEU A 370 8.94 -7.70 35.80
CA LEU A 370 9.40 -8.23 34.51
C LEU A 370 10.19 -9.54 34.68
N TYR A 371 11.17 -9.54 35.60
CA TYR A 371 12.08 -10.67 35.81
C TYR A 371 11.54 -11.69 36.83
N GLU A 372 10.96 -11.20 37.92
CA GLU A 372 10.55 -11.94 39.13
C GLU A 372 9.23 -11.40 39.69
N THR A 373 8.57 -12.14 40.59
CA THR A 373 7.41 -11.62 41.34
C THR A 373 7.88 -10.83 42.56
N VAL A 374 7.50 -9.55 42.62
CA VAL A 374 7.93 -8.62 43.67
C VAL A 374 6.86 -8.53 44.75
N ASN A 375 7.24 -8.71 46.03
CA ASN A 375 6.36 -8.42 47.15
C ASN A 375 6.40 -6.90 47.44
N LEU A 376 5.26 -6.23 47.32
CA LEU A 376 5.09 -4.82 47.67
C LEU A 376 4.63 -4.69 49.11
N SER A 377 5.20 -3.74 49.85
CA SER A 377 4.55 -3.19 51.04
C SER A 377 3.53 -2.13 50.60
N ILE A 378 2.33 -2.20 51.18
CA ILE A 378 1.24 -1.25 50.96
C ILE A 378 1.05 -0.45 52.25
N PRO A 379 1.18 0.89 52.22
CA PRO A 379 0.85 1.72 53.38
C PRO A 379 -0.67 1.74 53.62
N ALA A 380 -1.07 1.93 54.88
CA ALA A 380 -2.46 2.18 55.23
C ALA A 380 -2.97 3.49 54.58
N GLY A 381 -4.27 3.52 54.24
CA GLY A 381 -4.91 4.67 53.58
C GLY A 381 -4.51 4.89 52.11
N ILE A 382 -3.96 3.89 51.42
CA ILE A 382 -3.52 4.03 50.02
C ILE A 382 -4.70 4.30 49.08
N GLN A 383 -4.54 5.27 48.18
CA GLN A 383 -5.58 5.69 47.25
C GLN A 383 -5.55 4.92 45.93
N THR A 384 -6.69 4.91 45.22
CA THR A 384 -6.77 4.29 43.89
C THR A 384 -5.96 5.07 42.86
N ASP A 385 -5.30 4.33 41.96
CA ASP A 385 -4.33 4.81 40.97
C ASP A 385 -3.08 5.51 41.55
N GLN A 386 -2.89 5.47 42.88
CA GLN A 386 -1.64 5.86 43.52
C GLN A 386 -0.50 4.98 43.01
N ARG A 387 0.62 5.63 42.65
CA ARG A 387 1.81 4.98 42.10
C ARG A 387 2.81 4.59 43.20
N ILE A 388 3.24 3.32 43.19
CA ILE A 388 4.40 2.84 43.95
C ILE A 388 5.57 2.69 42.98
N LEU A 389 6.74 3.23 43.33
CA LEU A 389 7.95 3.17 42.50
C LEU A 389 8.83 1.97 42.88
N LEU A 390 9.21 1.17 41.90
CA LEU A 390 10.25 0.15 42.01
C LEU A 390 11.47 0.57 41.15
N SER A 391 12.41 1.27 41.76
CA SER A 391 13.60 1.76 41.07
C SER A 391 14.48 0.63 40.53
N GLY A 392 14.96 0.77 39.30
CA GLY A 392 15.81 -0.19 38.61
C GLY A 392 15.16 -1.54 38.26
N LYS A 393 13.83 -1.66 38.36
CA LYS A 393 13.06 -2.89 38.03
C LYS A 393 12.34 -2.85 36.67
N GLY A 394 12.56 -1.79 35.88
CA GLY A 394 12.06 -1.63 34.51
C GLY A 394 12.91 -2.33 33.46
N ILE A 395 12.97 -1.75 32.25
CA ILE A 395 13.61 -2.35 31.08
C ILE A 395 15.07 -1.89 30.97
N ALA A 396 15.97 -2.76 30.49
CA ALA A 396 17.35 -2.41 30.21
C ALA A 396 17.44 -1.37 29.07
N ARG A 397 18.26 -0.33 29.23
CA ARG A 397 18.48 0.68 28.18
C ARG A 397 19.37 0.12 27.08
N ILE A 398 18.97 0.25 25.81
CA ILE A 398 19.74 -0.24 24.66
C ILE A 398 20.99 0.63 24.41
N SER A 399 20.84 1.95 24.59
CA SER A 399 21.81 2.99 24.21
C SER A 399 22.67 3.50 25.37
N GLY A 400 22.57 2.89 26.56
CA GLY A 400 23.29 3.34 27.75
C GLY A 400 23.21 2.32 28.89
N TYR A 401 23.92 2.57 29.98
CA TYR A 401 23.97 1.65 31.11
C TYR A 401 22.72 1.74 32.02
N GLY A 402 22.39 0.62 32.65
CA GLY A 402 21.34 0.52 33.66
C GLY A 402 19.93 0.26 33.11
N TYR A 403 18.98 0.26 34.05
CA TYR A 403 17.58 -0.06 33.83
C TYR A 403 16.71 1.20 33.99
N GLY A 404 15.53 1.18 33.39
CA GLY A 404 14.41 2.04 33.80
C GLY A 404 13.76 1.55 35.09
N ASP A 405 12.69 2.24 35.46
CA ASP A 405 11.93 2.01 36.69
C ASP A 405 10.59 1.28 36.40
N HIS A 406 10.03 0.65 37.43
CA HIS A 406 8.72 -0.01 37.35
C HIS A 406 7.72 0.71 38.27
N TYR A 407 6.79 1.44 37.66
CA TYR A 407 5.66 2.09 38.32
C TYR A 407 4.50 1.11 38.48
N VAL A 408 4.09 0.84 39.72
CA VAL A 408 2.90 0.05 40.01
C VAL A 408 1.74 0.97 40.35
N HIS A 409 0.68 0.92 39.53
CA HIS A 409 -0.60 1.58 39.82
C HIS A 409 -1.45 0.68 40.70
N VAL A 410 -1.83 1.17 41.88
CA VAL A 410 -2.62 0.42 42.86
C VAL A 410 -4.11 0.60 42.56
N LYS A 411 -4.84 -0.49 42.33
CA LYS A 411 -6.28 -0.47 42.02
C LYS A 411 -7.07 -1.29 43.02
N VAL A 412 -8.02 -0.65 43.70
CA VAL A 412 -8.86 -1.32 44.71
C VAL A 412 -9.93 -2.16 44.02
N ARG A 413 -9.88 -3.47 44.23
CA ARG A 413 -10.85 -4.44 43.70
C ARG A 413 -11.94 -4.69 44.73
N VAL A 414 -13.09 -4.04 44.55
CA VAL A 414 -14.31 -4.33 45.31
C VAL A 414 -14.83 -5.74 44.94
N PRO A 415 -15.16 -6.61 45.92
CA PRO A 415 -15.75 -7.93 45.65
C PRO A 415 -17.22 -7.79 45.20
N LYS A 416 -17.63 -8.58 44.20
CA LYS A 416 -19.02 -8.58 43.69
C LYS A 416 -20.02 -9.37 44.53
N ILE A 417 -19.53 -10.23 45.41
CA ILE A 417 -20.31 -11.12 46.28
C ILE A 417 -19.65 -11.07 47.66
N LEU A 418 -20.46 -10.95 48.69
CA LEU A 418 -20.08 -10.88 50.11
C LEU A 418 -20.85 -11.94 50.88
N THR A 419 -20.28 -12.49 51.94
CA THR A 419 -21.04 -13.27 52.92
C THR A 419 -21.81 -12.35 53.86
N ASP A 420 -22.87 -12.85 54.50
CA ASP A 420 -23.70 -12.01 55.40
C ASP A 420 -22.88 -11.39 56.55
N ARG A 421 -21.89 -12.12 57.07
CA ARG A 421 -20.94 -11.61 58.06
C ARG A 421 -20.07 -10.46 57.50
N GLN A 422 -19.60 -10.56 56.25
CA GLN A 422 -18.84 -9.49 55.62
C GLN A 422 -19.72 -8.27 55.34
N LYS A 423 -20.97 -8.50 54.91
CA LYS A 423 -21.96 -7.44 54.68
C LYS A 423 -22.28 -6.69 55.98
N ALA A 424 -22.51 -7.40 57.09
CA ALA A 424 -22.76 -6.79 58.39
C ALA A 424 -21.58 -5.93 58.88
N LEU A 425 -20.34 -6.41 58.73
CA LEU A 425 -19.13 -5.64 59.10
C LEU A 425 -18.93 -4.39 58.23
N LEU A 426 -19.35 -4.42 56.97
CA LEU A 426 -19.31 -3.25 56.08
C LEU A 426 -20.48 -2.29 56.33
N MET A 427 -21.61 -2.78 56.87
CA MET A 427 -22.73 -1.94 57.31
C MET A 427 -22.36 -1.17 58.59
N SER A 428 -21.79 -1.81 59.61
CA SER A 428 -21.34 -1.09 60.81
C SER A 428 -20.22 -0.08 60.50
N TYR A 429 -19.31 -0.41 59.58
CA TYR A 429 -18.29 0.57 59.14
C TYR A 429 -18.92 1.77 58.42
N ALA A 430 -19.96 1.58 57.60
CA ALA A 430 -20.68 2.67 56.94
C ALA A 430 -21.59 3.50 57.87
N GLU A 431 -21.86 3.02 59.09
CA GLU A 431 -22.53 3.78 60.15
C GLU A 431 -21.54 4.70 60.90
N ASP A 432 -20.25 4.31 60.98
CA ASP A 432 -19.15 5.10 61.54
C ASP A 432 -18.52 6.09 60.54
N GLU A 433 -18.66 5.88 59.22
CA GLU A 433 -18.11 6.77 58.17
C GLU A 433 -18.80 8.15 58.16
N THR A 434 -18.03 9.19 58.49
CA THR A 434 -18.49 10.59 58.56
C THR A 434 -17.95 11.50 57.45
N GLU A 435 -16.94 11.06 56.69
CA GLU A 435 -16.24 11.86 55.67
C GLU A 435 -16.85 11.76 54.26
N VAL A 436 -17.89 10.93 54.06
CA VAL A 436 -18.46 10.62 52.74
C VAL A 436 -19.86 11.19 52.59
N GLU A 437 -20.05 12.11 51.64
CA GLU A 437 -21.39 12.63 51.28
C GLU A 437 -22.19 11.60 50.45
N GLY A 438 -23.28 11.07 51.00
CA GLY A 438 -24.18 10.17 50.27
C GLY A 438 -25.14 9.39 51.16
N THR A 439 -25.65 8.27 50.64
CA THR A 439 -26.34 7.24 51.43
C THR A 439 -25.84 5.86 51.05
N VAL A 440 -25.54 5.04 52.07
CA VAL A 440 -25.25 3.61 51.90
C VAL A 440 -26.55 2.86 52.20
N ASN A 441 -26.89 1.81 51.45
CA ASN A 441 -28.22 1.17 51.45
C ASN A 441 -28.82 0.91 52.86
N GLY A 442 -29.71 1.80 53.31
CA GLY A 442 -30.39 1.74 54.62
C GLY A 442 -29.80 2.66 55.70
N VAL A 443 -28.56 3.12 55.55
CA VAL A 443 -27.86 4.05 56.44
C VAL A 443 -27.97 5.47 55.89
N THR A 444 -28.49 6.38 56.70
CA THR A 444 -28.70 7.80 56.34
C THR A 444 -27.85 8.71 57.22
N SER A 445 -26.53 8.50 57.19
CA SER A 445 -25.49 9.36 57.78
C SER A 445 -25.50 10.75 57.12
N THR A 446 -26.48 11.57 57.53
CA THR A 446 -26.80 12.84 56.91
C THR A 446 -25.97 13.94 57.57
N THR A 447 -24.78 14.24 57.02
CA THR A 447 -23.87 15.30 57.49
C THR A 447 -24.37 16.71 57.14
N ALA A 448 -25.65 16.97 57.42
CA ALA A 448 -26.35 18.25 57.23
C ALA A 448 -27.39 18.42 58.34
N GLY A 449 -26.95 18.75 59.56
CA GLY A 449 -27.87 18.90 60.70
C GLY A 449 -27.30 19.24 62.09
N SER A 450 -25.99 19.14 62.33
CA SER A 450 -25.37 19.43 63.64
C SER A 450 -25.14 20.94 63.90
N GLY A 451 -26.00 21.81 63.36
CA GLY A 451 -25.94 23.26 63.51
C GLY A 451 -26.78 23.79 64.67
N SER A 452 -26.13 24.04 65.82
CA SER A 452 -26.59 24.91 66.92
C SER A 452 -28.05 24.80 67.38
N ALA A 453 -28.31 23.93 68.36
CA ALA A 453 -29.49 24.00 69.23
C ALA A 453 -29.14 23.50 70.64
N GLY A 454 -28.63 24.38 71.51
CA GLY A 454 -28.19 23.98 72.85
C GLY A 454 -27.72 25.14 73.74
N LEU A 455 -28.68 25.74 74.45
CA LEU A 455 -28.55 26.77 75.50
C LEU A 455 -28.02 28.15 75.04
#